data_AF-A0A356FBG4-F1
#
_entry.id   AF-A0A356FBG4-F1
#
_cell.length_a   1.000
_cell.length_b   1.000
_cell.length_c   1.000
_cell.angle_alpha   90.00
_cell.angle_beta   90.00
_cell.angle_gamma   90.00
#
_symmetry.space_group_name_H-M   'P 1'
#
loop_
_entity.id
_entity.type
_entity.pdbx_description
1 polymer ?
#
loop_
_entity_poly.entity_id
_entity_poly.type
_entity_poly.pdbx_seq_one_letter_code
_entity_poly.pdbx_strand_id
1 'polypeptide(L)'
;LLGDEKLSEGDYFDYSHFTDTIMTDLEVKELPKVWAIGGDGGMGDIGFQNVSKVIVQNRPNVMILMLDTQVYSNTGGQNSDLSPMTGGFDMNQMGAATQGKLVELKNPAECFTSGHGSPYVTQVSMADEAKFYRTILEGLEYRGTAFYKCFTTCQPEHGVADDMASEQARRVRDSRSLPEFVFNPAIGELYNECLSLQGNRHVDRDWMSARFKETKEAYNYTVAHWCASEKRFRQHLKRIKESDTAGKIHLDNILLRVTQDDVVSRRFANKGHRAYIPDFEVYMGVEDNNGRFSYMTLSRQMVLYCIERRKAWRLLQSKAGIVNLDYKAQRVLLKKVDDGEISQEDLFDNAQQFFEEELEVLKAAAKAEKAVLKAAEKAAAEAAAEAAEKLAGDKAEAAE
;
A
#
# COMPACT_ATOMS: atom_id res chain seq x y z
N LEU A 1 -21.37 -32.73 -32.72
CA LEU A 1 -20.51 -32.51 -31.52
C LEU A 1 -20.58 -33.68 -30.52
N LEU A 2 -21.60 -34.55 -30.54
CA LEU A 2 -21.66 -35.73 -29.65
C LEU A 2 -21.85 -37.11 -30.34
N GLY A 3 -21.82 -37.20 -31.67
CA GLY A 3 -22.02 -38.49 -32.36
C GLY A 3 -23.32 -39.21 -31.95
N ASP A 4 -23.31 -40.54 -31.96
CA ASP A 4 -24.39 -41.43 -31.48
C ASP A 4 -24.33 -41.70 -29.96
N GLU A 5 -23.48 -40.99 -29.21
CA GLU A 5 -23.41 -41.15 -27.75
C GLU A 5 -24.65 -40.55 -27.10
N LYS A 6 -25.41 -41.41 -26.40
CA LYS A 6 -26.57 -40.98 -25.62
C LYS A 6 -26.08 -40.24 -24.38
N LEU A 7 -26.49 -38.98 -24.23
CA LEU A 7 -26.37 -38.22 -22.98
C LEU A 7 -26.89 -39.06 -21.81
N SER A 8 -26.05 -39.26 -20.80
CA SER A 8 -26.47 -39.88 -19.55
C SER A 8 -27.36 -38.92 -18.74
N GLU A 9 -28.05 -39.45 -17.73
CA GLU A 9 -28.78 -38.60 -16.76
C GLU A 9 -27.83 -37.66 -16.01
N GLY A 10 -26.56 -38.07 -15.80
CA GLY A 10 -25.51 -37.23 -15.24
C GLY A 10 -25.14 -36.06 -16.15
N ASP A 11 -24.91 -36.32 -17.43
CA ASP A 11 -24.61 -35.27 -18.41
C ASP A 11 -25.76 -34.28 -18.53
N TYR A 12 -27.00 -34.75 -18.48
CA TYR A 12 -28.19 -33.88 -18.45
C TYR A 12 -28.22 -32.99 -17.20
N PHE A 13 -27.93 -33.55 -16.02
CA PHE A 13 -27.85 -32.77 -14.79
C PHE A 13 -26.76 -31.71 -14.87
N ASP A 14 -25.56 -32.09 -15.31
CA ASP A 14 -24.39 -31.22 -15.40
C ASP A 14 -24.61 -30.07 -16.41
N TYR A 15 -25.10 -30.38 -17.60
CA TYR A 15 -25.38 -29.38 -18.64
C TYR A 15 -26.63 -28.54 -18.37
N SER A 16 -27.50 -28.92 -17.42
CA SER A 16 -28.62 -28.07 -16.99
C SER A 16 -28.26 -27.14 -15.84
N HIS A 17 -27.26 -27.48 -15.02
CA HIS A 17 -26.86 -26.69 -13.86
C HIS A 17 -25.64 -25.79 -14.11
N PHE A 18 -24.85 -26.06 -15.16
CA PHE A 18 -23.68 -25.26 -15.57
C PHE A 18 -22.77 -24.87 -14.39
N THR A 19 -22.46 -25.85 -13.54
CA THR A 19 -21.54 -25.63 -12.43
C THR A 19 -20.14 -25.41 -12.97
N ASP A 20 -19.43 -24.42 -12.44
CA ASP A 20 -18.05 -24.18 -12.86
C ASP A 20 -17.11 -25.29 -12.39
N THR A 21 -17.50 -26.12 -11.41
CA THR A 21 -16.65 -27.21 -10.87
C THR A 21 -16.27 -28.28 -11.88
N ILE A 22 -17.10 -28.52 -12.91
CA ILE A 22 -16.85 -29.54 -13.95
C ILE A 22 -16.15 -28.98 -15.18
N MET A 23 -16.03 -27.65 -15.28
CA MET A 23 -15.40 -26.99 -16.43
C MET A 23 -13.89 -27.24 -16.44
N THR A 24 -13.34 -27.50 -17.60
CA THR A 24 -11.89 -27.48 -17.84
C THR A 24 -11.33 -26.06 -17.72
N ASP A 25 -10.01 -25.94 -17.59
CA ASP A 25 -9.36 -24.61 -17.52
C ASP A 25 -9.57 -23.80 -18.79
N LEU A 26 -9.62 -24.46 -19.96
CA LEU A 26 -9.91 -23.80 -21.22
C LEU A 26 -11.36 -23.26 -21.24
N GLU A 27 -12.33 -24.06 -20.81
CA GLU A 27 -13.73 -23.61 -20.72
C GLU A 27 -13.88 -22.45 -19.75
N VAL A 28 -13.17 -22.45 -18.61
CA VAL A 28 -13.15 -21.32 -17.69
C VAL A 28 -12.55 -20.07 -18.34
N LYS A 29 -11.47 -20.20 -19.13
CA LYS A 29 -10.87 -19.07 -19.84
C LYS A 29 -11.80 -18.48 -20.92
N GLU A 30 -12.49 -19.34 -21.65
CA GLU A 30 -13.45 -18.96 -22.70
C GLU A 30 -14.82 -18.52 -22.14
N LEU A 31 -15.10 -18.79 -20.87
CA LEU A 31 -16.35 -18.42 -20.21
C LEU A 31 -16.53 -16.89 -20.22
N PRO A 32 -17.65 -16.36 -20.76
CA PRO A 32 -17.89 -14.92 -20.84
C PRO A 32 -17.80 -14.25 -19.46
N LYS A 33 -16.98 -13.21 -19.37
CA LYS A 33 -16.74 -12.46 -18.13
C LYS A 33 -17.72 -11.29 -18.00
N VAL A 34 -18.43 -11.24 -16.87
CA VAL A 34 -19.29 -10.13 -16.50
C VAL A 34 -18.47 -9.11 -15.71
N TRP A 35 -18.49 -7.86 -16.16
CA TRP A 35 -17.83 -6.75 -15.47
C TRP A 35 -18.85 -5.91 -14.69
N ALA A 36 -18.66 -5.85 -13.37
CA ALA A 36 -19.32 -4.87 -12.52
C ALA A 36 -18.36 -3.70 -12.29
N ILE A 37 -18.77 -2.49 -12.68
CA ILE A 37 -17.94 -1.27 -12.57
C ILE A 37 -18.67 -0.25 -11.71
N GLY A 38 -17.99 0.35 -10.74
CA GLY A 38 -18.60 1.30 -9.82
C GLY A 38 -17.58 2.12 -9.03
N GLY A 39 -18.05 3.20 -8.42
CA GLY A 39 -17.23 4.06 -7.56
C GLY A 39 -17.03 3.53 -6.15
N ASP A 40 -16.17 4.19 -5.37
CA ASP A 40 -15.90 3.87 -3.96
C ASP A 40 -17.17 3.94 -3.10
N GLY A 41 -18.08 4.88 -3.32
CA GLY A 41 -19.33 4.91 -2.56
C GLY A 41 -20.28 3.74 -2.86
N GLY A 42 -20.36 3.34 -4.13
CA GLY A 42 -21.22 2.25 -4.55
C GLY A 42 -20.72 0.89 -4.06
N MET A 43 -19.41 0.64 -4.19
CA MET A 43 -18.82 -0.67 -3.91
C MET A 43 -18.14 -0.77 -2.54
N GLY A 44 -17.70 0.36 -2.01
CA GLY A 44 -16.99 0.47 -0.73
C GLY A 44 -17.95 0.74 0.43
N ASP A 45 -19.07 1.45 0.22
CA ASP A 45 -20.00 1.80 1.30
C ASP A 45 -21.34 1.07 1.16
N ILE A 46 -22.32 1.63 0.45
CA ILE A 46 -23.70 1.09 0.42
C ILE A 46 -23.76 -0.34 -0.15
N GLY A 47 -22.92 -0.65 -1.14
CA GLY A 47 -22.87 -1.97 -1.77
C GLY A 47 -21.79 -2.89 -1.22
N PHE A 48 -21.03 -2.51 -0.18
CA PHE A 48 -19.92 -3.32 0.32
C PHE A 48 -20.36 -4.72 0.74
N GLN A 49 -21.51 -4.85 1.41
CA GLN A 49 -22.06 -6.16 1.79
C GLN A 49 -22.36 -7.05 0.58
N ASN A 50 -22.80 -6.46 -0.54
CA ASN A 50 -23.14 -7.19 -1.76
C ASN A 50 -21.86 -7.59 -2.50
N VAL A 51 -20.91 -6.66 -2.63
CA VAL A 51 -19.58 -6.96 -3.19
C VAL A 51 -18.90 -8.05 -2.37
N SER A 52 -18.87 -7.92 -1.05
CA SER A 52 -18.38 -8.94 -0.11
C SER A 52 -19.00 -10.31 -0.37
N LYS A 53 -20.33 -10.38 -0.58
CA LYS A 53 -21.02 -11.63 -0.90
C LYS A 53 -20.60 -12.22 -2.24
N VAL A 54 -20.42 -11.39 -3.27
CA VAL A 54 -19.97 -11.85 -4.59
C VAL A 54 -18.53 -12.34 -4.53
N ILE A 55 -17.64 -11.63 -3.84
CA ILE A 55 -16.24 -12.02 -3.65
C ILE A 55 -16.15 -13.40 -2.99
N VAL A 56 -16.89 -13.65 -1.90
CA VAL A 56 -16.85 -14.95 -1.21
C VAL A 56 -17.52 -16.08 -2.02
N GLN A 57 -18.44 -15.77 -2.95
CA GLN A 57 -18.97 -16.76 -3.88
C GLN A 57 -17.93 -17.20 -4.92
N ASN A 58 -16.91 -16.37 -5.16
CA ASN A 58 -15.72 -16.65 -5.97
C ASN A 58 -16.00 -17.29 -7.33
N ARG A 59 -17.04 -16.82 -8.04
CA ARG A 59 -17.40 -17.35 -9.36
C ARG A 59 -16.38 -16.91 -10.42
N PRO A 60 -15.94 -17.81 -11.33
CA PRO A 60 -14.87 -17.54 -12.29
C PRO A 60 -15.25 -16.64 -13.47
N ASN A 61 -16.50 -16.19 -13.54
CA ASN A 61 -17.00 -15.30 -14.59
C ASN A 61 -17.32 -13.88 -14.11
N VAL A 62 -16.91 -13.51 -12.89
CA VAL A 62 -17.21 -12.19 -12.31
C VAL A 62 -15.94 -11.38 -12.11
N MET A 63 -15.93 -10.20 -12.72
CA MET A 63 -14.87 -9.21 -12.61
C MET A 63 -15.46 -7.94 -12.00
N ILE A 64 -14.80 -7.36 -11.00
CA ILE A 64 -15.29 -6.16 -10.33
C ILE A 64 -14.21 -5.07 -10.41
N LEU A 65 -14.53 -3.94 -11.03
CA LEU A 65 -13.66 -2.78 -11.11
C LEU A 65 -14.23 -1.63 -10.26
N MET A 66 -13.57 -1.35 -9.15
CA MET A 66 -13.80 -0.19 -8.31
C MET A 66 -12.93 0.98 -8.80
N LEU A 67 -13.59 2.04 -9.24
CA LEU A 67 -13.01 3.33 -9.56
C LEU A 67 -12.99 4.18 -8.29
N ASP A 68 -11.89 4.15 -7.56
CA ASP A 68 -11.74 4.83 -6.27
C ASP A 68 -11.39 6.30 -6.46
N THR A 69 -12.39 7.19 -6.35
CA THR A 69 -12.17 8.64 -6.29
C THR A 69 -12.04 9.14 -4.85
N GLN A 70 -12.18 8.26 -3.85
CA GLN A 70 -12.15 8.59 -2.43
C GLN A 70 -13.19 9.62 -1.99
N VAL A 71 -14.24 9.86 -2.78
CA VAL A 71 -15.37 10.76 -2.50
C VAL A 71 -16.58 10.33 -3.32
N TYR A 72 -17.78 10.71 -2.91
CA TYR A 72 -18.96 10.53 -3.75
C TYR A 72 -19.00 11.60 -4.83
N SER A 73 -18.27 11.38 -5.93
CA SER A 73 -18.06 12.39 -6.98
C SER A 73 -19.37 12.90 -7.60
N ASN A 74 -20.29 12.00 -7.96
CA ASN A 74 -21.51 12.37 -8.68
C ASN A 74 -22.45 13.27 -7.85
N THR A 75 -22.48 13.10 -6.53
CA THR A 75 -23.41 13.79 -5.63
C THR A 75 -22.82 15.06 -5.00
N GLY A 76 -21.65 15.52 -5.49
CA GLY A 76 -21.02 16.76 -5.05
C GLY A 76 -19.91 16.59 -4.01
N GLY A 77 -19.22 15.44 -4.02
CA GLY A 77 -18.00 15.25 -3.23
C GLY A 77 -18.24 14.96 -1.74
N GLN A 78 -19.35 14.29 -1.39
CA GLN A 78 -19.53 13.79 -0.02
C GLN A 78 -18.41 12.83 0.37
N ASN A 79 -18.10 12.85 1.65
CA ASN A 79 -17.18 11.89 2.23
C ASN A 79 -17.69 10.44 2.12
N SER A 80 -16.83 9.56 1.61
CA SER A 80 -16.98 8.10 1.68
C SER A 80 -16.15 7.52 2.84
N ASP A 81 -16.32 6.23 3.14
CA ASP A 81 -15.39 5.57 4.07
C ASP A 81 -13.98 5.43 3.45
N LEU A 82 -13.85 5.57 2.14
CA LEU A 82 -12.58 5.56 1.40
C LEU A 82 -11.91 6.94 1.34
N SER A 83 -12.59 8.01 1.76
CA SER A 83 -11.96 9.33 1.91
C SER A 83 -10.81 9.28 2.93
N PRO A 84 -9.63 9.86 2.64
CA PRO A 84 -8.52 9.89 3.60
C PRO A 84 -8.81 10.79 4.80
N MET A 85 -8.09 10.61 5.92
CA MET A 85 -8.32 11.37 7.17
C MET A 85 -8.42 12.89 6.96
N THR A 86 -7.60 13.46 6.08
CA THR A 86 -7.60 14.91 5.82
C THR A 86 -8.33 15.30 4.54
N GLY A 87 -9.02 14.36 3.89
CA GLY A 87 -9.70 14.55 2.62
C GLY A 87 -11.20 14.29 2.70
N GLY A 88 -11.89 14.68 1.63
CA GLY A 88 -13.35 14.79 1.61
C GLY A 88 -13.77 16.23 1.89
N PHE A 89 -14.82 16.69 1.21
CA PHE A 89 -15.35 18.04 1.39
C PHE A 89 -16.62 17.99 2.24
N ASP A 90 -17.70 17.49 1.66
CA ASP A 90 -19.00 17.54 2.32
C ASP A 90 -19.09 16.46 3.43
N MET A 91 -19.78 16.82 4.51
CA MET A 91 -19.94 16.07 5.77
C MET A 91 -18.71 15.97 6.70
N ASN A 92 -17.50 16.34 6.27
CA ASN A 92 -16.27 16.23 7.08
C ASN A 92 -15.34 17.47 7.01
N GLN A 93 -15.92 18.66 6.83
CA GLN A 93 -15.14 19.90 6.76
C GLN A 93 -14.34 20.18 8.02
N MET A 94 -13.13 20.71 7.85
CA MET A 94 -12.36 21.32 8.93
C MET A 94 -12.77 22.80 9.11
N GLY A 95 -12.85 23.25 10.35
CA GLY A 95 -13.16 24.64 10.70
C GLY A 95 -12.90 24.92 12.17
N ALA A 96 -13.34 26.08 12.65
CA ALA A 96 -13.13 26.49 14.05
C ALA A 96 -13.77 25.51 15.07
N ALA A 97 -14.87 24.85 14.70
CA ALA A 97 -15.62 23.96 15.57
C ALA A 97 -15.32 22.45 15.37
N THR A 98 -14.59 22.08 14.31
CA THR A 98 -14.37 20.67 13.95
C THR A 98 -13.00 20.47 13.30
N GLN A 99 -12.34 19.37 13.64
CA GLN A 99 -11.04 18.99 13.08
C GLN A 99 -11.16 18.25 11.73
N GLY A 100 -12.38 18.10 11.21
CA GLY A 100 -12.67 17.29 10.04
C GLY A 100 -12.68 15.80 10.36
N LYS A 101 -12.46 14.96 9.33
CA LYS A 101 -12.31 13.51 9.50
C LYS A 101 -11.02 13.21 10.29
N LEU A 102 -11.10 12.26 11.23
CA LEU A 102 -9.94 11.78 12.01
C LEU A 102 -9.84 10.25 12.01
N VAL A 103 -10.72 9.59 11.26
CA VAL A 103 -10.75 8.14 11.15
C VAL A 103 -10.01 7.72 9.88
N GLU A 104 -9.29 6.61 9.98
CA GLU A 104 -8.54 6.03 8.86
C GLU A 104 -9.49 5.63 7.73
N LEU A 105 -9.01 5.61 6.48
CA LEU A 105 -9.84 5.15 5.38
C LEU A 105 -9.97 3.63 5.38
N LYS A 106 -11.13 3.15 4.97
CA LYS A 106 -11.39 1.73 4.72
C LYS A 106 -10.73 1.33 3.41
N ASN A 107 -10.01 0.21 3.37
CA ASN A 107 -9.48 -0.34 2.12
C ASN A 107 -10.17 -1.67 1.74
N PRO A 108 -11.21 -1.64 0.88
CA PRO A 108 -11.94 -2.84 0.47
C PRO A 108 -11.04 -3.92 -0.15
N ALA A 109 -10.04 -3.54 -0.95
CA ALA A 109 -9.13 -4.49 -1.56
C ALA A 109 -8.35 -5.27 -0.48
N GLU A 110 -7.81 -4.58 0.53
CA GLU A 110 -7.12 -5.25 1.65
C GLU A 110 -8.07 -6.12 2.48
N CYS A 111 -9.32 -5.69 2.68
CA CYS A 111 -10.34 -6.51 3.34
C CYS A 111 -10.54 -7.83 2.58
N PHE A 112 -10.65 -7.79 1.25
CA PHE A 112 -10.87 -9.00 0.45
C PHE A 112 -9.68 -9.95 0.40
N THR A 113 -8.47 -9.50 0.77
CA THR A 113 -7.33 -10.41 0.99
C THR A 113 -7.45 -11.22 2.28
N SER A 114 -8.36 -10.86 3.19
CA SER A 114 -8.40 -11.38 4.58
C SER A 114 -9.84 -11.69 4.99
N GLY A 115 -10.21 -12.98 4.97
CA GLY A 115 -11.53 -13.43 5.42
C GLY A 115 -12.60 -13.56 4.34
N HIS A 116 -12.23 -13.42 3.05
CA HIS A 116 -13.14 -13.50 1.90
C HIS A 116 -12.82 -14.66 0.94
N GLY A 117 -12.30 -15.77 1.47
CA GLY A 117 -11.92 -16.94 0.67
C GLY A 117 -10.68 -16.68 -0.18
N SER A 118 -10.66 -17.22 -1.40
CA SER A 118 -9.53 -17.14 -2.33
C SER A 118 -9.90 -16.38 -3.62
N PRO A 119 -10.23 -15.07 -3.56
CA PRO A 119 -10.41 -14.25 -4.75
C PRO A 119 -9.06 -13.76 -5.30
N TYR A 120 -9.03 -13.41 -6.57
CA TYR A 120 -7.92 -12.63 -7.14
C TYR A 120 -8.17 -11.16 -6.87
N VAL A 121 -7.27 -10.49 -6.14
CA VAL A 121 -7.50 -9.11 -5.67
C VAL A 121 -6.33 -8.22 -6.03
N THR A 122 -6.61 -7.06 -6.61
CA THR A 122 -5.58 -6.12 -7.02
C THR A 122 -5.93 -4.70 -6.60
N GLN A 123 -4.89 -3.98 -6.17
CA GLN A 123 -4.90 -2.53 -6.07
C GLN A 123 -3.82 -2.01 -7.00
N VAL A 124 -4.21 -1.28 -8.04
CA VAL A 124 -3.35 -0.95 -9.18
C VAL A 124 -3.53 0.51 -9.57
N SER A 125 -2.47 1.09 -10.14
CA SER A 125 -2.46 2.47 -10.61
C SER A 125 -2.39 2.48 -12.13
N MET A 126 -3.31 3.20 -12.78
CA MET A 126 -3.27 3.38 -14.24
C MET A 126 -1.99 4.08 -14.74
N ALA A 127 -1.22 4.73 -13.87
CA ALA A 127 0.09 5.28 -14.22
C ALA A 127 1.16 4.21 -14.50
N ASP A 128 0.91 2.93 -14.14
CA ASP A 128 1.69 1.78 -14.59
C ASP A 128 0.81 0.95 -15.55
N GLU A 129 0.63 1.45 -16.77
CA GLU A 129 -0.28 0.89 -17.77
C GLU A 129 0.04 -0.59 -18.07
N ALA A 130 1.32 -0.92 -18.24
CA ALA A 130 1.75 -2.28 -18.55
C ALA A 130 1.35 -3.27 -17.44
N LYS A 131 1.56 -2.88 -16.19
CA LYS A 131 1.16 -3.69 -15.05
C LYS A 131 -0.36 -3.76 -14.92
N PHE A 132 -1.06 -2.65 -15.12
CA PHE A 132 -2.52 -2.61 -15.09
C PHE A 132 -3.13 -3.62 -16.08
N TYR A 133 -2.72 -3.58 -17.34
CA TYR A 133 -3.17 -4.54 -18.35
C TYR A 133 -2.79 -5.98 -18.01
N ARG A 134 -1.57 -6.21 -17.53
CA ARG A 134 -1.14 -7.54 -17.10
C ARG A 134 -2.05 -8.10 -15.99
N THR A 135 -2.39 -7.29 -14.99
CA THR A 135 -3.27 -7.75 -13.90
C THR A 135 -4.68 -8.07 -14.37
N ILE A 136 -5.19 -7.35 -15.38
CA ILE A 136 -6.48 -7.66 -16.01
C ILE A 136 -6.41 -9.02 -16.72
N LEU A 137 -5.35 -9.27 -17.49
CA LEU A 137 -5.15 -10.56 -18.16
C LEU A 137 -5.05 -11.72 -17.15
N GLU A 138 -4.28 -11.53 -16.07
CA GLU A 138 -4.14 -12.52 -15.01
C GLU A 138 -5.50 -12.83 -14.34
N GLY A 139 -6.33 -11.82 -14.07
CA GLY A 139 -7.65 -12.08 -13.51
C GLY A 139 -8.67 -12.61 -14.52
N LEU A 140 -8.52 -12.35 -15.83
CA LEU A 140 -9.33 -13.00 -16.88
C LEU A 140 -9.07 -14.51 -16.93
N GLU A 141 -7.83 -14.92 -16.66
CA GLU A 141 -7.42 -16.33 -16.61
C GLU A 141 -7.67 -17.00 -15.25
N TYR A 142 -8.00 -16.21 -14.22
CA TYR A 142 -8.19 -16.71 -12.87
C TYR A 142 -9.51 -17.49 -12.74
N ARG A 143 -9.45 -18.69 -12.15
CA ARG A 143 -10.63 -19.51 -11.83
C ARG A 143 -11.29 -19.04 -10.52
N GLY A 144 -11.80 -17.82 -10.55
CA GLY A 144 -12.52 -17.22 -9.44
C GLY A 144 -12.92 -15.78 -9.71
N THR A 145 -13.46 -15.11 -8.71
CA THR A 145 -13.82 -13.69 -8.84
C THR A 145 -12.57 -12.83 -8.77
N ALA A 146 -12.44 -11.90 -9.72
CA ALA A 146 -11.37 -10.92 -9.75
C ALA A 146 -11.88 -9.55 -9.29
N PHE A 147 -11.17 -8.92 -8.35
CA PHE A 147 -11.45 -7.57 -7.88
C PHE A 147 -10.29 -6.64 -8.19
N TYR A 148 -10.60 -5.49 -8.77
CA TYR A 148 -9.66 -4.44 -9.13
C TYR A 148 -10.08 -3.17 -8.44
N LYS A 149 -9.17 -2.59 -7.66
CA LYS A 149 -9.31 -1.24 -7.14
C LYS A 149 -8.29 -0.35 -7.81
N CYS A 150 -8.78 0.66 -8.54
CA CYS A 150 -7.94 1.61 -9.25
C CYS A 150 -8.28 3.03 -8.78
N PHE A 151 -7.26 3.78 -8.37
CA PHE A 151 -7.45 5.20 -8.08
C PHE A 151 -7.75 5.96 -9.36
N THR A 152 -8.76 6.82 -9.31
CA THR A 152 -9.03 7.80 -10.35
C THR A 152 -9.26 9.16 -9.72
N THR A 153 -8.63 10.20 -10.25
CA THR A 153 -8.92 11.55 -9.80
C THR A 153 -10.33 11.96 -10.15
N CYS A 154 -10.95 12.74 -9.27
CA CYS A 154 -12.12 13.53 -9.60
C CYS A 154 -11.69 14.99 -9.66
N GLN A 155 -11.62 15.54 -10.87
CA GLN A 155 -11.12 16.89 -11.14
C GLN A 155 -11.78 17.96 -10.26
N PRO A 156 -13.12 18.09 -10.24
CA PRO A 156 -13.78 19.11 -9.41
C PRO A 156 -13.57 18.86 -7.91
N GLU A 157 -13.73 17.62 -7.45
CA GLU A 157 -13.72 17.29 -6.02
C GLU A 157 -12.33 17.13 -5.41
N HIS A 158 -11.29 16.92 -6.22
CA HIS A 158 -9.90 16.96 -5.77
C HIS A 158 -9.31 18.35 -6.03
N GLY A 159 -9.96 19.14 -6.89
CA GLY A 159 -9.54 20.47 -7.34
C GLY A 159 -8.19 20.42 -8.05
N VAL A 160 -8.09 19.52 -9.04
CA VAL A 160 -6.95 19.37 -9.94
C VAL A 160 -7.35 19.69 -11.38
N ALA A 161 -6.39 19.96 -12.24
CA ALA A 161 -6.64 20.22 -13.67
C ALA A 161 -7.06 18.94 -14.43
N ASP A 162 -7.71 19.12 -15.58
CA ASP A 162 -8.33 18.02 -16.34
C ASP A 162 -7.33 16.97 -16.84
N ASP A 163 -6.09 17.39 -17.12
CA ASP A 163 -4.99 16.57 -17.62
C ASP A 163 -4.19 15.85 -16.52
N MET A 164 -4.57 16.02 -15.25
CA MET A 164 -3.77 15.55 -14.11
C MET A 164 -4.02 14.10 -13.70
N ALA A 165 -4.93 13.37 -14.37
CA ALA A 165 -5.39 12.07 -13.90
C ALA A 165 -4.25 11.04 -13.75
N SER A 166 -3.43 10.85 -14.80
CA SER A 166 -2.30 9.90 -14.78
C SER A 166 -1.22 10.33 -13.79
N GLU A 167 -0.94 11.62 -13.70
CA GLU A 167 0.07 12.15 -12.78
C GLU A 167 -0.36 11.99 -11.32
N GLN A 168 -1.64 12.20 -11.01
CA GLN A 168 -2.15 11.99 -9.66
C GLN A 168 -2.24 10.51 -9.30
N ALA A 169 -2.61 9.62 -10.22
CA ALA A 169 -2.52 8.17 -9.99
C ALA A 169 -1.09 7.75 -9.62
N ARG A 170 -0.09 8.29 -10.31
CA ARG A 170 1.33 8.08 -9.97
C ARG A 170 1.68 8.60 -8.58
N ARG A 171 1.27 9.83 -8.23
CA ARG A 171 1.54 10.46 -6.93
C ARG A 171 0.89 9.73 -5.77
N VAL A 172 -0.36 9.29 -5.93
CA VAL A 172 -1.10 8.51 -4.93
C VAL A 172 -0.38 7.20 -4.63
N ARG A 173 0.08 6.47 -5.66
CA ARG A 173 0.89 5.26 -5.50
C ARG A 173 2.19 5.55 -4.76
N ASP A 174 2.99 6.46 -5.31
CA ASP A 174 4.35 6.73 -4.83
C ASP A 174 4.36 7.29 -3.40
N SER A 175 3.29 7.96 -2.99
CA SER A 175 3.13 8.55 -1.65
C SER A 175 2.64 7.58 -0.57
N ARG A 176 2.40 6.31 -0.90
CA ARG A 176 1.78 5.28 -0.03
C ARG A 176 0.32 5.56 0.34
N SER A 177 -0.37 6.45 -0.39
CA SER A 177 -1.81 6.69 -0.18
C SER A 177 -2.63 5.47 -0.63
N LEU A 178 -2.38 4.99 -1.85
CA LEU A 178 -2.88 3.71 -2.37
C LEU A 178 -1.70 2.97 -3.05
N PRO A 179 -0.84 2.30 -2.28
CA PRO A 179 0.26 1.53 -2.83
C PRO A 179 -0.28 0.33 -3.63
N GLU A 180 0.47 -0.14 -4.61
CA GLU A 180 -0.02 -1.25 -5.42
C GLU A 180 0.17 -2.60 -4.75
N PHE A 181 -0.74 -3.54 -4.99
CA PHE A 181 -0.51 -4.95 -4.70
C PHE A 181 -1.32 -5.86 -5.61
N VAL A 182 -0.86 -7.09 -5.75
CA VAL A 182 -1.58 -8.19 -6.39
C VAL A 182 -1.62 -9.34 -5.40
N PHE A 183 -2.82 -9.83 -5.12
CA PHE A 183 -3.07 -11.01 -4.31
C PHE A 183 -3.63 -12.11 -5.22
N ASN A 184 -2.83 -13.15 -5.45
CA ASN A 184 -3.18 -14.28 -6.31
C ASN A 184 -3.01 -15.61 -5.55
N PRO A 185 -4.10 -16.17 -5.00
CA PRO A 185 -4.07 -17.44 -4.27
C PRO A 185 -3.67 -18.66 -5.10
N ALA A 186 -3.61 -18.57 -6.44
CA ALA A 186 -3.16 -19.70 -7.27
C ALA A 186 -1.65 -19.94 -7.19
N ILE A 187 -0.88 -18.98 -6.65
CA ILE A 187 0.59 -19.06 -6.58
C ILE A 187 1.07 -19.77 -5.31
N GLY A 188 0.29 -19.74 -4.24
CA GLY A 188 0.67 -20.30 -2.94
C GLY A 188 -0.39 -20.05 -1.87
N GLU A 189 -0.14 -20.58 -0.68
CA GLU A 189 -1.09 -20.52 0.44
C GLU A 189 -0.75 -19.39 1.42
N LEU A 190 0.53 -19.03 1.54
CA LEU A 190 0.99 -18.02 2.48
C LEU A 190 0.95 -16.62 1.85
N TYR A 191 0.69 -15.59 2.66
CA TYR A 191 0.64 -14.21 2.16
C TYR A 191 1.92 -13.77 1.45
N ASN A 192 3.09 -14.20 1.92
CA ASN A 192 4.36 -13.85 1.27
C ASN A 192 4.58 -14.54 -0.09
N GLU A 193 3.78 -15.55 -0.43
CA GLU A 193 3.79 -16.22 -1.73
C GLU A 193 2.76 -15.58 -2.67
N CYS A 194 1.54 -15.34 -2.18
CA CYS A 194 0.41 -14.89 -2.99
C CYS A 194 0.25 -13.37 -3.05
N LEU A 195 0.83 -12.59 -2.13
CA LEU A 195 0.76 -11.12 -2.11
C LEU A 195 2.05 -10.49 -2.65
N SER A 196 1.99 -9.96 -3.87
CA SER A 196 3.07 -9.19 -4.49
C SER A 196 2.89 -7.69 -4.30
N LEU A 197 3.93 -7.02 -3.82
CA LEU A 197 4.05 -5.55 -3.76
C LEU A 197 4.92 -4.98 -4.89
N GLN A 198 5.24 -5.77 -5.91
CA GLN A 198 5.99 -5.32 -7.09
C GLN A 198 5.28 -4.13 -7.75
N GLY A 199 6.00 -3.16 -8.30
CA GLY A 199 5.44 -1.92 -8.88
C GLY A 199 5.55 -0.70 -7.93
N ASN A 200 5.75 -0.96 -6.64
CA ASN A 200 6.09 0.10 -5.69
C ASN A 200 7.60 0.35 -5.64
N ARG A 201 8.01 1.61 -5.66
CA ARG A 201 9.43 2.01 -5.52
C ARG A 201 9.88 1.90 -4.06
N HIS A 202 11.15 1.55 -3.84
CA HIS A 202 11.76 1.40 -2.51
C HIS A 202 10.87 0.56 -1.57
N VAL A 203 10.52 -0.65 -2.04
CA VAL A 203 9.47 -1.49 -1.41
C VAL A 203 9.81 -1.92 0.02
N ASP A 204 11.08 -1.86 0.41
CA ASP A 204 11.64 -2.23 1.71
C ASP A 204 11.77 -1.03 2.68
N ARG A 205 11.41 0.17 2.22
CA ARG A 205 11.47 1.43 2.97
C ARG A 205 10.07 1.93 3.30
N ASP A 206 9.95 2.78 4.32
CA ASP A 206 8.69 3.45 4.63
C ASP A 206 8.23 4.36 3.47
N TRP A 207 9.16 5.13 2.92
CA TRP A 207 8.89 6.14 1.90
C TRP A 207 9.77 5.94 0.67
N MET A 208 9.28 6.40 -0.47
CA MET A 208 10.12 6.53 -1.66
C MET A 208 11.09 7.70 -1.48
N SER A 209 12.37 7.49 -1.78
CA SER A 209 13.31 8.61 -1.93
C SER A 209 13.14 9.30 -3.29
N ALA A 210 13.06 10.62 -3.27
CA ALA A 210 12.96 11.49 -4.44
C ALA A 210 13.98 12.64 -4.34
N ARG A 211 14.12 13.42 -5.42
CA ARG A 211 14.92 14.65 -5.42
C ARG A 211 14.10 15.81 -5.96
N PHE A 212 14.17 16.96 -5.30
CA PHE A 212 13.54 18.18 -5.80
C PHE A 212 14.20 18.59 -7.12
N LYS A 213 13.42 19.03 -8.10
CA LYS A 213 13.96 19.45 -9.41
C LYS A 213 14.80 20.71 -9.29
N GLU A 214 14.39 21.66 -8.46
CA GLU A 214 15.07 22.94 -8.28
C GLU A 214 16.32 22.82 -7.40
N THR A 215 16.16 22.36 -6.15
CA THR A 215 17.28 22.32 -5.18
C THR A 215 18.19 21.09 -5.32
N LYS A 216 17.74 20.04 -6.03
CA LYS A 216 18.40 18.72 -6.16
C LYS A 216 18.55 17.93 -4.86
N GLU A 217 18.07 18.46 -3.74
CA GLU A 217 18.08 17.81 -2.44
C GLU A 217 17.21 16.56 -2.44
N ALA A 218 17.68 15.53 -1.74
CA ALA A 218 16.94 14.30 -1.58
C ALA A 218 15.90 14.45 -0.46
N TYR A 219 14.72 13.85 -0.63
CA TYR A 219 13.66 13.86 0.36
C TYR A 219 12.83 12.58 0.33
N ASN A 220 12.12 12.32 1.42
CA ASN A 220 11.15 11.23 1.51
C ASN A 220 9.80 11.70 0.94
N TYR A 221 9.37 11.08 -0.16
CA TYR A 221 8.06 11.36 -0.76
C TYR A 221 6.94 10.72 0.05
N THR A 222 6.36 11.50 0.96
CA THR A 222 5.25 11.08 1.85
C THR A 222 3.88 11.44 1.27
N VAL A 223 2.81 10.94 1.91
CA VAL A 223 1.42 11.30 1.58
C VAL A 223 1.14 12.80 1.62
N ALA A 224 1.82 13.56 2.48
CA ALA A 224 1.67 15.01 2.55
C ALA A 224 2.13 15.72 1.25
N HIS A 225 3.12 15.16 0.53
CA HIS A 225 3.59 15.71 -0.73
C HIS A 225 2.55 15.54 -1.85
N TRP A 226 1.88 14.39 -1.89
CA TRP A 226 0.74 14.20 -2.79
C TRP A 226 -0.41 15.14 -2.41
N CYS A 227 -0.74 15.23 -1.11
CA CYS A 227 -1.79 16.13 -0.62
C CYS A 227 -1.52 17.60 -1.00
N ALA A 228 -0.26 18.04 -1.03
CA ALA A 228 0.11 19.39 -1.47
C ALA A 228 -0.24 19.70 -2.93
N SER A 229 -0.53 18.68 -3.74
CA SER A 229 -0.93 18.83 -5.13
C SER A 229 -2.43 18.84 -5.39
N GLU A 230 -3.27 18.63 -4.36
CA GLU A 230 -4.73 18.61 -4.50
C GLU A 230 -5.38 19.67 -3.60
N LYS A 231 -6.30 20.45 -4.17
CA LYS A 231 -6.97 21.56 -3.47
C LYS A 231 -7.85 21.08 -2.31
N ARG A 232 -8.28 19.82 -2.30
CA ARG A 232 -9.07 19.25 -1.18
C ARG A 232 -8.33 19.23 0.15
N PHE A 233 -6.99 19.22 0.15
CA PHE A 233 -6.20 19.24 1.39
C PHE A 233 -5.75 20.64 1.84
N ARG A 234 -6.14 21.71 1.12
CA ARG A 234 -5.60 23.07 1.32
C ARG A 234 -5.75 23.62 2.74
N GLN A 235 -6.74 23.16 3.52
CA GLN A 235 -6.94 23.63 4.89
C GLN A 235 -5.87 23.09 5.84
N HIS A 236 -5.22 21.98 5.48
CA HIS A 236 -4.18 21.32 6.26
C HIS A 236 -2.76 21.79 5.91
N LEU A 237 -2.63 22.72 4.96
CA LEU A 237 -1.36 23.13 4.34
C LEU A 237 -1.29 24.65 4.23
N LYS A 238 -0.24 25.28 4.80
CA LYS A 238 -0.01 26.73 4.65
C LYS A 238 1.38 26.98 4.10
N ARG A 239 1.46 27.72 2.98
CA ARG A 239 2.75 28.15 2.44
C ARG A 239 3.43 29.11 3.41
N ILE A 240 4.74 28.96 3.57
CA ILE A 240 5.58 29.81 4.43
C ILE A 240 6.87 30.17 3.70
N LYS A 241 7.58 31.21 4.18
CA LYS A 241 8.91 31.55 3.69
C LYS A 241 9.94 30.64 4.35
N GLU A 242 11.12 30.53 3.74
CA GLU A 242 12.25 29.81 4.33
C GLU A 242 12.62 30.34 5.73
N SER A 243 12.59 31.67 5.92
CA SER A 243 12.82 32.30 7.23
C SER A 243 11.88 31.80 8.32
N ASP A 244 10.67 31.37 7.96
CA ASP A 244 9.63 30.95 8.90
C ASP A 244 9.78 29.46 9.28
N THR A 245 10.73 28.75 8.67
CA THR A 245 11.07 27.37 9.05
C THR A 245 11.89 27.30 10.33
N ALA A 246 12.57 28.40 10.69
CA ALA A 246 13.33 28.50 11.93
C ALA A 246 12.42 28.25 13.15
N GLY A 247 12.80 27.28 14.00
CA GLY A 247 12.02 26.89 15.18
C GLY A 247 10.84 25.94 14.90
N LYS A 248 10.64 25.51 13.65
CA LYS A 248 9.64 24.49 13.27
C LYS A 248 10.28 23.11 13.16
N ILE A 249 9.45 22.08 13.24
CA ILE A 249 9.89 20.68 13.18
C ILE A 249 9.77 20.17 11.75
N HIS A 250 10.85 19.65 11.17
CA HIS A 250 10.77 19.01 9.86
C HIS A 250 9.91 17.73 9.91
N LEU A 251 9.10 17.47 8.87
CA LEU A 251 8.17 16.34 8.82
C LEU A 251 8.86 15.00 9.13
N ASP A 252 9.99 14.72 8.48
CA ASP A 252 10.70 13.45 8.68
C ASP A 252 11.17 13.27 10.14
N ASN A 253 11.51 14.37 10.82
CA ASN A 253 11.90 14.31 12.23
C ASN A 253 10.69 13.93 13.11
N ILE A 254 9.53 14.60 12.96
CA ILE A 254 8.36 14.29 13.80
C ILE A 254 7.82 12.87 13.55
N LEU A 255 7.89 12.37 12.31
CA LEU A 255 7.41 11.01 12.00
C LEU A 255 8.19 9.94 12.77
N LEU A 256 9.48 10.14 13.03
CA LEU A 256 10.31 9.19 13.78
C LEU A 256 9.90 9.11 15.27
N ARG A 257 9.31 10.18 15.82
CA ARG A 257 8.97 10.27 17.26
C ARG A 257 7.67 9.56 17.64
N VAL A 258 6.84 9.23 16.66
CA VAL A 258 5.45 8.79 16.89
C VAL A 258 5.25 7.34 16.46
N THR A 259 4.70 6.54 17.37
CA THR A 259 4.27 5.15 17.12
C THR A 259 2.75 5.05 17.00
N GLN A 260 2.24 3.88 16.59
CA GLN A 260 0.79 3.65 16.58
C GLN A 260 0.20 3.64 18.00
N ASP A 261 0.93 3.16 19.01
CA ASP A 261 0.47 3.20 20.39
C ASP A 261 0.30 4.66 20.88
N ASP A 262 1.20 5.56 20.46
CA ASP A 262 1.05 6.99 20.74
C ASP A 262 -0.19 7.60 20.09
N VAL A 263 -0.58 7.12 18.91
CA VAL A 263 -1.82 7.53 18.23
C VAL A 263 -3.05 7.01 18.98
N VAL A 264 -3.09 5.71 19.29
CA VAL A 264 -4.20 5.07 20.00
C VAL A 264 -4.41 5.67 21.39
N SER A 265 -3.31 5.87 22.11
CA SER A 265 -3.29 6.47 23.46
C SER A 265 -3.37 8.00 23.44
N ARG A 266 -3.50 8.62 22.26
CA ARG A 266 -3.59 10.07 22.06
C ARG A 266 -2.44 10.87 22.68
N ARG A 267 -1.25 10.27 22.81
CA ARG A 267 -0.06 10.93 23.37
C ARG A 267 0.43 12.07 22.47
N PHE A 268 0.06 12.05 21.20
CA PHE A 268 0.33 13.16 20.26
C PHE A 268 -0.27 14.51 20.69
N ALA A 269 -1.24 14.51 21.60
CA ALA A 269 -1.83 15.74 22.15
C ALA A 269 -1.16 16.19 23.46
N ASN A 270 -0.34 15.34 24.09
CA ASN A 270 0.33 15.65 25.35
C ASN A 270 1.65 16.39 25.10
N LYS A 271 1.71 17.68 25.44
CA LYS A 271 2.89 18.55 25.26
C LYS A 271 4.19 18.03 25.90
N GLY A 272 4.09 17.27 26.99
CA GLY A 272 5.26 16.72 27.70
C GLY A 272 5.73 15.36 27.18
N HIS A 273 5.10 14.84 26.11
CA HIS A 273 5.45 13.54 25.56
C HIS A 273 6.26 13.69 24.27
N ARG A 274 7.24 12.81 24.03
CA ARG A 274 8.06 12.81 22.80
C ARG A 274 7.24 12.78 21.50
N ALA A 275 6.05 12.21 21.56
CA ALA A 275 5.14 12.06 20.44
C ALA A 275 4.26 13.30 20.18
N TYR A 276 4.39 14.36 20.98
CA TYR A 276 3.59 15.58 20.83
C TYR A 276 3.72 16.15 19.41
N ILE A 277 2.59 16.35 18.74
CA ILE A 277 2.55 16.98 17.43
C ILE A 277 1.97 18.39 17.61
N PRO A 278 2.78 19.46 17.52
CA PRO A 278 2.26 20.82 17.54
C PRO A 278 1.51 21.11 16.22
N ASP A 279 0.43 21.89 16.30
CA ASP A 279 -0.41 22.17 15.12
C ASP A 279 0.18 23.31 14.29
N PHE A 280 0.37 23.12 12.98
CA PHE A 280 1.03 24.08 12.06
C PHE A 280 2.48 24.47 12.40
N GLU A 281 3.12 23.72 13.29
CA GLU A 281 4.54 23.89 13.65
C GLU A 281 5.43 22.77 13.06
N VAL A 282 4.84 21.90 12.24
CA VAL A 282 5.58 20.94 11.41
C VAL A 282 5.64 21.47 9.99
N TYR A 283 6.79 21.37 9.33
CA TYR A 283 6.98 21.82 7.94
C TYR A 283 7.60 20.76 7.04
N MET A 284 7.43 20.94 5.73
CA MET A 284 8.10 20.18 4.68
C MET A 284 8.39 21.07 3.46
N GLY A 285 9.38 20.69 2.67
CA GLY A 285 9.56 21.22 1.32
C GLY A 285 8.58 20.54 0.34
N VAL A 286 8.04 21.30 -0.61
CA VAL A 286 7.14 20.79 -1.66
C VAL A 286 7.51 21.38 -3.01
N GLU A 287 7.21 20.63 -4.06
CA GLU A 287 7.39 21.05 -5.45
C GLU A 287 6.01 21.18 -6.12
N ASP A 288 5.78 22.29 -6.81
CA ASP A 288 4.56 22.45 -7.62
C ASP A 288 4.67 21.70 -8.96
N ASN A 289 3.58 21.69 -9.74
CA ASN A 289 3.56 20.99 -11.03
C ASN A 289 4.58 21.53 -12.05
N ASN A 290 5.08 22.76 -11.87
CA ASN A 290 6.09 23.39 -12.74
C ASN A 290 7.52 23.16 -12.25
N GLY A 291 7.69 22.44 -11.14
CA GLY A 291 9.00 22.16 -10.57
C GLY A 291 9.50 23.22 -9.60
N ARG A 292 8.68 24.19 -9.21
CA ARG A 292 9.08 25.26 -8.27
C ARG A 292 8.99 24.77 -6.84
N PHE A 293 10.06 24.97 -6.10
CA PHE A 293 10.18 24.60 -4.71
C PHE A 293 9.57 25.65 -3.78
N SER A 294 8.90 25.21 -2.71
CA SER A 294 8.40 26.08 -1.65
C SER A 294 8.26 25.31 -0.33
N TYR A 295 8.18 26.03 0.78
CA TYR A 295 7.92 25.44 2.09
C TYR A 295 6.44 25.50 2.46
N MET A 296 5.95 24.46 3.12
CA MET A 296 4.61 24.40 3.68
C MET A 296 4.63 23.91 5.13
N THR A 297 3.80 24.51 5.97
CA THR A 297 3.45 23.97 7.29
C THR A 297 2.23 23.08 7.22
N LEU A 298 2.20 22.10 8.11
CA LEU A 298 1.24 21.01 8.16
C LEU A 298 0.40 21.11 9.42
N SER A 299 -0.90 20.96 9.30
CA SER A 299 -1.75 20.69 10.46
C SER A 299 -1.35 19.37 11.14
N ARG A 300 -1.68 19.22 12.42
CA ARG A 300 -1.48 17.97 13.18
C ARG A 300 -2.11 16.77 12.46
N GLN A 301 -3.29 16.94 11.87
CA GLN A 301 -4.05 15.90 11.18
C GLN A 301 -3.30 15.39 9.95
N MET A 302 -2.61 16.26 9.21
CA MET A 302 -1.78 15.86 8.07
C MET A 302 -0.59 15.00 8.50
N VAL A 303 0.02 15.32 9.64
CA VAL A 303 1.09 14.50 10.23
C VAL A 303 0.53 13.14 10.68
N LEU A 304 -0.63 13.11 11.33
CA LEU A 304 -1.32 11.87 11.70
C LEU A 304 -1.66 11.03 10.46
N TYR A 305 -2.07 11.64 9.36
CA TYR A 305 -2.33 10.93 8.10
C TYR A 305 -1.05 10.29 7.52
N CYS A 306 0.10 10.96 7.63
CA CYS A 306 1.40 10.37 7.27
C CYS A 306 1.74 9.15 8.15
N ILE A 307 1.51 9.24 9.45
CA ILE A 307 1.75 8.13 10.40
C ILE A 307 0.86 6.94 10.07
N GLU A 308 -0.41 7.21 9.79
CA GLU A 308 -1.41 6.23 9.43
C GLU A 308 -1.04 5.51 8.13
N ARG A 309 -0.66 6.24 7.08
CA ARG A 309 -0.19 5.64 5.81
C ARG A 309 1.09 4.84 5.94
N ARG A 310 2.05 5.31 6.74
CA ARG A 310 3.26 4.53 7.05
C ARG A 310 2.90 3.21 7.73
N LYS A 311 1.95 3.24 8.68
CA LYS A 311 1.46 2.03 9.35
C LYS A 311 0.80 1.06 8.35
N ALA A 312 -0.12 1.54 7.52
CA ALA A 312 -0.78 0.72 6.50
C ALA A 312 0.25 0.06 5.55
N TRP A 313 1.25 0.82 5.12
CA TRP A 313 2.34 0.30 4.29
C TRP A 313 3.17 -0.78 5.00
N ARG A 314 3.55 -0.58 6.26
CA ARG A 314 4.27 -1.58 7.07
C ARG A 314 3.46 -2.86 7.26
N LEU A 315 2.13 -2.77 7.40
CA LEU A 315 1.25 -3.94 7.46
C LEU A 315 1.24 -4.73 6.14
N LEU A 316 1.16 -4.03 5.01
CA LEU A 316 1.25 -4.67 3.69
C LEU A 316 2.61 -5.36 3.48
N GLN A 317 3.71 -4.68 3.80
CA GLN A 317 5.06 -5.26 3.75
C GLN A 317 5.15 -6.53 4.61
N SER A 318 4.63 -6.47 5.84
CA SER A 318 4.62 -7.63 6.75
C SER A 318 3.83 -8.80 6.16
N LYS A 319 2.67 -8.56 5.55
CA LYS A 319 1.90 -9.62 4.87
C LYS A 319 2.70 -10.22 3.72
N ALA A 320 3.35 -9.38 2.91
CA ALA A 320 4.16 -9.82 1.78
C ALA A 320 5.53 -10.42 2.19
N GLY A 321 5.81 -10.61 3.48
CA GLY A 321 7.09 -11.15 3.98
C GLY A 321 8.27 -10.20 3.84
N ILE A 322 8.03 -8.90 3.62
CA ILE A 322 9.08 -7.88 3.48
C ILE A 322 9.42 -7.30 4.86
N VAL A 323 10.69 -7.44 5.25
CA VAL A 323 11.21 -6.85 6.48
C VAL A 323 11.51 -5.37 6.28
N ASN A 324 10.75 -4.51 6.94
CA ASN A 324 11.00 -3.06 6.94
C ASN A 324 12.04 -2.69 8.00
N LEU A 325 13.22 -2.25 7.55
CA LEU A 325 14.32 -1.84 8.45
C LEU A 325 14.07 -0.48 9.12
N ASP A 326 13.31 0.42 8.50
CA ASP A 326 12.95 1.72 9.09
C ASP A 326 12.10 1.53 10.34
N TYR A 327 11.18 0.57 10.30
CA TYR A 327 10.38 0.19 11.46
C TYR A 327 11.26 -0.34 12.59
N LYS A 328 12.23 -1.21 12.29
CA LYS A 328 13.15 -1.75 13.29
C LYS A 328 14.03 -0.65 13.89
N ALA A 329 14.64 0.19 13.07
CA ALA A 329 15.48 1.31 13.50
C ALA A 329 14.70 2.29 14.38
N GLN A 330 13.49 2.68 13.96
CA GLN A 330 12.62 3.56 14.74
C GLN A 330 12.31 2.97 16.12
N ARG A 331 12.03 1.66 16.21
CA ARG A 331 11.76 1.00 17.49
C ARG A 331 12.96 0.98 18.42
N VAL A 332 14.16 0.73 17.90
CA VAL A 332 15.39 0.75 18.70
C VAL A 332 15.64 2.17 19.22
N LEU A 333 15.56 3.17 18.34
CA LEU A 333 15.69 4.58 18.71
C LEU A 333 14.73 4.98 19.83
N LEU A 334 13.44 4.70 19.67
CA LEU A 334 12.44 5.09 20.67
C LEU A 334 12.58 4.30 21.97
N LYS A 335 13.05 3.05 21.92
CA LYS A 335 13.36 2.29 23.13
C LYS A 335 14.49 2.96 23.93
N LYS A 336 15.57 3.42 23.28
CA LYS A 336 16.65 4.16 23.94
C LYS A 336 16.16 5.44 24.60
N VAL A 337 15.21 6.13 23.98
CA VAL A 337 14.58 7.33 24.57
C VAL A 337 13.72 6.95 25.77
N ASP A 338 12.89 5.93 25.64
CA ASP A 338 11.98 5.48 26.71
C ASP A 338 12.74 4.89 27.91
N ASP A 339 13.93 4.33 27.69
CA ASP A 339 14.86 3.84 28.74
C ASP A 339 15.73 4.97 29.35
N GLY A 340 15.70 6.18 28.79
CA GLY A 340 16.47 7.33 29.26
C GLY A 340 17.92 7.40 28.78
N GLU A 341 18.33 6.56 27.83
CA GLU A 341 19.66 6.63 27.19
C GLU A 341 19.80 7.88 26.29
N ILE A 342 18.69 8.33 25.68
CA ILE A 342 18.60 9.55 24.87
C ILE A 342 17.55 10.45 25.50
N SER A 343 17.91 11.70 25.80
CA SER A 343 16.95 12.67 26.34
C SER A 343 15.90 13.07 25.29
N GLN A 344 14.73 13.56 25.73
CA GLN A 344 13.72 14.05 24.78
C GLN A 344 14.23 15.25 23.98
N GLU A 345 15.03 16.12 24.59
CA GLU A 345 15.64 17.29 23.94
C GLU A 345 16.61 16.83 22.83
N ASP A 346 17.49 15.88 23.13
CA ASP A 346 18.43 15.33 22.14
C ASP A 346 17.71 14.64 20.99
N LEU A 347 16.64 13.89 21.28
CA LEU A 347 15.81 13.29 20.24
C LEU A 347 15.21 14.38 19.36
N PHE A 348 14.76 15.49 19.93
CA PHE A 348 14.09 16.53 19.15
C PHE A 348 15.03 17.19 18.14
N ASP A 349 16.28 17.43 18.55
CA ASP A 349 17.27 18.07 17.70
C ASP A 349 17.91 17.08 16.71
N ASN A 350 18.08 15.81 17.09
CA ASN A 350 18.94 14.87 16.37
C ASN A 350 18.25 13.56 15.92
N ALA A 351 16.91 13.46 15.96
CA ALA A 351 16.18 12.22 15.62
C ALA A 351 16.59 11.58 14.30
N GLN A 352 16.83 12.37 13.25
CA GLN A 352 17.22 11.84 11.93
C GLN A 352 18.62 11.21 11.96
N GLN A 353 19.56 11.85 12.65
CA GLN A 353 20.91 11.33 12.78
C GLN A 353 20.90 10.01 13.55
N PHE A 354 20.27 9.97 14.72
CA PHE A 354 20.19 8.75 15.52
C PHE A 354 19.46 7.62 14.76
N PHE A 355 18.41 7.96 14.01
CA PHE A 355 17.72 6.98 13.17
C PHE A 355 18.62 6.40 12.08
N GLU A 356 19.40 7.22 11.36
CA GLU A 356 20.29 6.73 10.31
C GLU A 356 21.42 5.88 10.90
N GLU A 357 21.95 6.24 12.07
CA GLU A 357 22.93 5.43 12.80
C GLU A 357 22.38 4.03 13.13
N GLU A 358 21.17 3.95 13.69
CA GLU A 358 20.50 2.66 13.95
C GLU A 358 20.22 1.86 12.68
N LEU A 359 19.82 2.57 11.62
CA LEU A 359 19.51 1.96 10.35
C LEU A 359 20.75 1.36 9.67
N GLU A 360 21.88 2.06 9.70
CA GLU A 360 23.14 1.56 9.16
C GLU A 360 23.64 0.32 9.90
N VAL A 361 23.49 0.29 11.24
CA VAL A 361 23.77 -0.91 12.04
C VAL A 361 22.91 -2.10 11.58
N LEU A 362 21.61 -1.88 11.39
CA LEU A 362 20.69 -2.93 10.94
C LEU A 362 20.95 -3.38 9.50
N LYS A 363 21.30 -2.46 8.59
CA LYS A 363 21.69 -2.80 7.21
C LYS A 363 22.97 -3.64 7.20
N ALA A 364 23.96 -3.27 8.01
CA ALA A 364 25.21 -4.03 8.14
C ALA A 364 24.94 -5.45 8.67
N ALA A 365 24.11 -5.58 9.70
CA ALA A 365 23.69 -6.87 10.25
C ALA A 365 22.95 -7.74 9.22
N ALA A 366 21.97 -7.18 8.51
CA ALA A 366 21.22 -7.90 7.47
C ALA A 366 22.12 -8.34 6.31
N LYS A 367 23.12 -7.51 5.94
CA LYS A 367 24.11 -7.87 4.91
C LYS A 367 24.99 -9.03 5.37
N ALA A 368 25.43 -9.04 6.63
CA ALA A 368 26.21 -10.13 7.21
C ALA A 368 25.41 -11.43 7.25
N GLU A 369 24.16 -11.38 7.72
CA GLU A 369 23.25 -12.53 7.77
C GLU A 369 23.02 -13.13 6.37
N LYS A 370 22.75 -12.29 5.36
CA LYS A 370 22.59 -12.73 3.98
C LYS A 370 23.85 -13.37 3.40
N ALA A 371 25.03 -12.88 3.79
CA ALA A 371 26.31 -13.48 3.36
C ALA A 371 26.52 -14.87 3.97
N VAL A 372 26.15 -15.06 5.25
CA VAL A 372 26.20 -16.37 5.92
C VAL A 372 25.22 -17.36 5.29
N LEU A 373 23.97 -16.97 5.05
CA LEU A 373 22.97 -17.79 4.36
C LEU A 373 23.45 -18.23 2.98
N LYS A 374 23.97 -17.30 2.17
CA LYS A 374 24.49 -17.61 0.83
C LYS A 374 25.69 -18.55 0.87
N ALA A 375 26.56 -18.42 1.88
CA ALA A 375 27.69 -19.33 2.07
C ALA A 375 27.20 -20.74 2.47
N ALA A 376 26.19 -20.83 3.34
CA ALA A 376 25.58 -22.10 3.74
C ALA A 376 24.87 -22.80 2.57
N GLU A 377 24.11 -22.07 1.76
CA GLU A 377 23.46 -22.60 0.53
C GLU A 377 24.49 -23.13 -0.45
N LYS A 378 25.59 -22.39 -0.66
CA LYS A 378 26.68 -22.83 -1.53
C LYS A 378 27.33 -24.12 -1.02
N ALA A 379 27.64 -24.18 0.28
CA ALA A 379 28.23 -25.37 0.89
C ALA A 379 27.29 -26.58 0.82
N ALA A 380 25.99 -26.38 1.01
CA ALA A 380 24.99 -27.43 0.87
C ALA A 380 24.88 -27.95 -0.58
N ALA A 381 24.96 -27.06 -1.57
CA ALA A 381 24.96 -27.43 -2.98
C ALA A 381 26.22 -28.21 -3.38
N GLU A 382 27.40 -27.80 -2.89
CA GLU A 382 28.66 -28.52 -3.11
C GLU A 382 28.64 -29.92 -2.48
N ALA A 383 28.18 -30.03 -1.23
CA ALA A 383 28.04 -31.32 -0.56
C ALA A 383 27.02 -32.26 -1.26
N ALA A 384 25.93 -31.71 -1.78
CA ALA A 384 24.95 -32.48 -2.56
C ALA A 384 25.53 -32.98 -3.89
N ALA A 385 26.35 -32.17 -4.56
CA ALA A 385 27.04 -32.56 -5.79
C ALA A 385 28.06 -33.69 -5.55
N GLU A 386 28.90 -33.58 -4.51
CA GLU A 386 29.85 -34.62 -4.13
C GLU A 386 29.15 -35.94 -3.74
N ALA A 387 28.01 -35.86 -3.03
CA ALA A 387 27.22 -37.03 -2.70
C ALA A 387 26.62 -37.69 -3.95
N ALA A 388 26.14 -36.91 -4.92
CA ALA A 388 25.61 -37.42 -6.18
C ALA A 388 26.69 -38.10 -7.04
N GLU A 389 27.90 -37.55 -7.07
CA GLU A 389 29.04 -38.11 -7.80
C GLU A 389 29.51 -39.45 -7.19
N LYS A 390 29.59 -39.54 -5.85
CA LYS A 390 29.84 -40.81 -5.15
C LYS A 390 28.77 -41.85 -5.47
N LEU A 391 27.49 -41.47 -5.43
CA LEU A 391 26.39 -42.39 -5.72
C LEU A 391 26.38 -42.88 -7.17
N ALA A 392 26.90 -42.07 -8.11
CA ALA A 392 27.08 -42.46 -9.50
C ALA A 392 28.29 -43.39 -9.68
N GLY A 393 29.39 -43.15 -8.97
CA GLY A 393 30.56 -44.03 -8.93
C GLY A 393 30.24 -45.41 -8.35
N ASP A 394 29.58 -45.47 -7.19
CA ASP A 394 29.20 -46.72 -6.53
C ASP A 394 28.23 -47.56 -7.39
N LYS A 395 27.37 -46.91 -8.18
CA LYS A 395 26.49 -47.60 -9.15
C LYS A 395 27.22 -48.14 -10.37
N ALA A 396 28.30 -47.49 -10.80
CA ALA A 396 29.13 -47.97 -11.89
C ALA A 396 29.97 -49.19 -11.46
N GLU A 397 30.51 -49.15 -10.24
CA GLU A 397 31.30 -50.25 -9.66
C GLU A 397 30.43 -51.48 -9.29
N ALA A 398 29.16 -51.28 -8.95
CA ALA A 398 28.20 -52.37 -8.74
C ALA A 398 27.62 -52.99 -10.04
N ALA A 399 27.87 -52.36 -11.20
CA ALA A 399 27.42 -52.84 -12.50
C ALA A 399 28.51 -53.62 -13.28
N GLU A 400 29.76 -53.57 -12.80
CA GLU A 400 30.92 -54.35 -13.27
C GLU A 400 31.07 -55.64 -12.45
#